data_AF-A0A2S6RJZ0-F1
#
_entry.id   AF-A0A2S6RJZ0-F1
#
_cell.length_a   1.000
_cell.length_b   1.000
_cell.length_c   1.000
_cell.angle_alpha   90.00
_cell.angle_beta   90.00
_cell.angle_gamma   90.00
#
_symmetry.space_group_name_H-M   'P 1'
#
loop_
_entity.id
_entity.type
_entity.pdbx_description
1 polymer ?
#
loop_
_entity_poly.entity_id
_entity_poly.type
_entity_poly.pdbx_seq_one_letter_code
_entity_poly.pdbx_strand_id
1 'polypeptide(L)'
;ITILFIIYISNVLAFNEEDFDKAKNYLKCQNCNLTDADFSNLKLQGIDLEQSNLSGANFSGSDLSIAKKEKFNLPSNLSRVNLKNANFTNANLSGVNFEGAYMKNVNLNGSNLTGANFNNAKLKGANFDGAIIDRTILSN
;
A
#
# COMPACT_ATOMS: atom_id res chain seq x y z
N ILE A 1 -19.32 -34.02 6.98
CA ILE A 1 -19.00 -33.14 5.83
C ILE A 1 -17.78 -32.35 6.23
N THR A 2 -16.63 -32.81 5.77
CA THR A 2 -15.30 -32.34 6.16
C THR A 2 -15.09 -30.97 5.52
N ILE A 3 -15.05 -29.91 6.35
CA ILE A 3 -14.66 -28.59 5.89
C ILE A 3 -13.15 -28.67 5.63
N LEU A 4 -12.77 -28.65 4.34
CA LEU A 4 -11.38 -28.51 3.93
C LEU A 4 -10.86 -27.14 4.40
N PHE A 5 -10.15 -27.13 5.51
CA PHE A 5 -9.16 -26.09 5.79
C PHE A 5 -8.03 -26.28 4.77
N ILE A 6 -8.06 -25.51 3.69
CA ILE A 6 -6.89 -25.34 2.84
C ILE A 6 -5.95 -24.40 3.60
N ILE A 7 -5.14 -24.98 4.48
CA ILE A 7 -4.00 -24.32 5.09
C ILE A 7 -2.98 -24.16 3.97
N TYR A 8 -2.87 -22.95 3.41
CA TYR A 8 -1.70 -22.58 2.64
C TYR A 8 -0.55 -22.42 3.65
N ILE A 9 0.21 -23.48 3.85
CA ILE A 9 1.50 -23.40 4.52
C ILE A 9 2.41 -22.57 3.60
N SER A 10 2.68 -21.32 3.96
CA SER A 10 3.83 -20.58 3.46
C SER A 10 4.73 -20.20 4.63
N ASN A 11 5.80 -20.97 4.79
CA ASN A 11 6.91 -20.72 5.70
C ASN A 11 7.44 -19.28 5.61
N VAL A 12 7.16 -18.39 6.59
CA VAL A 12 8.08 -17.30 7.00
C VAL A 12 7.79 -16.90 8.47
N LEU A 13 8.84 -16.85 9.29
CA LEU A 13 8.84 -16.59 10.74
C LEU A 13 8.58 -15.11 11.17
N ALA A 14 7.76 -14.33 10.46
CA ALA A 14 7.59 -12.89 10.79
C ALA A 14 6.18 -12.30 10.57
N PHE A 15 5.19 -13.12 10.23
CA PHE A 15 3.93 -12.65 9.68
C PHE A 15 2.73 -13.05 10.55
N ASN A 16 1.86 -12.08 10.87
CA ASN A 16 0.57 -12.36 11.50
C ASN A 16 -0.44 -12.80 10.43
N GLU A 17 -0.64 -14.11 10.30
CA GLU A 17 -1.57 -14.70 9.32
C GLU A 17 -3.01 -14.21 9.51
N GLU A 18 -3.46 -13.99 10.75
CA GLU A 18 -4.81 -13.51 11.05
C GLU A 18 -5.04 -12.10 10.48
N ASP A 19 -4.09 -11.20 10.72
CA ASP A 19 -4.16 -9.83 10.23
C ASP A 19 -4.10 -9.79 8.70
N PHE A 20 -3.27 -10.63 8.09
CA PHE A 20 -3.21 -10.70 6.63
C PHE A 20 -4.50 -11.25 6.02
N ASP A 21 -5.05 -12.33 6.58
CA ASP A 21 -6.31 -12.87 6.13
C ASP A 21 -7.43 -11.86 6.30
N LYS A 22 -7.44 -11.12 7.41
CA LYS A 22 -8.37 -10.04 7.63
C LYS A 22 -8.24 -8.93 6.57
N ALA A 23 -7.01 -8.48 6.29
CA ALA A 23 -6.72 -7.47 5.28
C ALA A 23 -7.16 -7.90 3.87
N LYS A 24 -6.82 -9.12 3.44
CA LYS A 24 -7.07 -9.57 2.07
C LYS A 24 -8.53 -9.98 1.83
N ASN A 25 -9.21 -10.54 2.83
CA ASN A 25 -10.55 -11.08 2.68
C ASN A 25 -11.64 -10.03 2.88
N TYR A 26 -11.41 -9.07 3.78
CA TYR A 26 -12.39 -8.05 4.12
C TYR A 26 -12.04 -6.67 3.57
N LEU A 27 -10.89 -6.52 2.91
CA LEU A 27 -10.34 -5.23 2.49
C LEU A 27 -10.28 -4.23 3.65
N LYS A 28 -10.08 -4.73 4.87
CA LYS A 28 -10.07 -3.91 6.08
C LYS A 28 -9.24 -4.56 7.17
N CYS A 29 -8.18 -3.90 7.58
CA CYS A 29 -7.36 -4.27 8.71
C CYS A 29 -6.75 -3.01 9.32
N GLN A 30 -7.45 -2.42 10.29
CA GLN A 30 -6.94 -1.27 11.05
C GLN A 30 -6.13 -1.77 12.26
N ASN A 31 -5.03 -1.08 12.59
CA ASN A 31 -4.14 -1.44 13.71
C ASN A 31 -3.51 -2.83 13.60
N CYS A 32 -3.38 -3.36 12.39
CA CYS A 32 -2.86 -4.69 12.15
C CYS A 32 -1.34 -4.71 12.05
N ASN A 33 -0.72 -5.80 12.48
CA ASN A 33 0.68 -6.06 12.23
C ASN A 33 0.84 -6.85 10.92
N LEU A 34 1.23 -6.15 9.87
CA LEU A 34 1.44 -6.68 8.53
C LEU A 34 2.93 -6.55 8.12
N THR A 35 3.81 -6.65 9.11
CA THR A 35 5.27 -6.65 8.88
C THR A 35 5.63 -7.81 7.95
N ASP A 36 6.46 -7.51 6.93
CA ASP A 36 6.92 -8.46 5.91
C ASP A 36 5.80 -9.18 5.13
N ALA A 37 4.55 -8.70 5.21
CA ALA A 37 3.41 -9.28 4.52
C ALA A 37 3.55 -9.17 2.99
N ASP A 38 3.23 -10.26 2.27
CA ASP A 38 3.22 -10.27 0.82
C ASP A 38 1.82 -10.01 0.25
N PHE A 39 1.60 -8.78 -0.20
CA PHE A 39 0.40 -8.31 -0.88
C PHE A 39 0.59 -8.23 -2.41
N SER A 40 1.66 -8.80 -2.96
CA SER A 40 2.00 -8.63 -4.37
C SER A 40 0.92 -9.17 -5.30
N ASN A 41 0.64 -8.42 -6.36
CA ASN A 41 -0.35 -8.74 -7.39
C ASN A 41 -1.80 -8.95 -6.90
N LEU A 42 -2.13 -8.51 -5.67
CA LEU A 42 -3.49 -8.60 -5.15
C LEU A 42 -4.37 -7.43 -5.63
N LYS A 43 -5.69 -7.68 -5.68
CA LYS A 43 -6.70 -6.64 -5.87
C LYS A 43 -7.14 -6.12 -4.51
N LEU A 44 -6.66 -4.93 -4.16
CA LEU A 44 -6.84 -4.29 -2.85
C LEU A 44 -7.53 -2.93 -3.00
N GLN A 45 -8.33 -2.78 -4.06
CA GLN A 45 -9.16 -1.60 -4.29
C GLN A 45 -10.05 -1.39 -3.07
N GLY A 46 -10.07 -0.20 -2.49
CA GLY A 46 -10.88 0.03 -1.30
C GLY A 46 -10.22 -0.33 0.03
N ILE A 47 -9.00 -0.88 0.05
CA ILE A 47 -8.46 -1.44 1.29
C ILE A 47 -8.22 -0.38 2.38
N ASP A 48 -8.76 -0.64 3.56
CA ASP A 48 -8.54 0.17 4.75
C ASP A 48 -7.46 -0.46 5.64
N LEU A 49 -6.28 0.16 5.64
CA LEU A 49 -5.09 -0.26 6.40
C LEU A 49 -4.66 0.81 7.41
N GLU A 50 -5.61 1.62 7.89
CA GLU A 50 -5.32 2.71 8.82
C GLU A 50 -4.56 2.20 10.06
N GLN A 51 -3.49 2.91 10.43
CA GLN A 51 -2.65 2.61 11.60
C GLN A 51 -1.98 1.23 11.60
N SER A 52 -2.01 0.48 10.49
CA SER A 52 -1.34 -0.82 10.39
C SER A 52 0.15 -0.68 10.13
N ASN A 53 0.94 -1.59 10.69
CA ASN A 53 2.38 -1.66 10.47
C ASN A 53 2.68 -2.45 9.18
N LEU A 54 3.20 -1.78 8.16
CA LEU A 54 3.58 -2.37 6.86
C LEU A 54 5.09 -2.41 6.63
N SER A 55 5.88 -2.35 7.70
CA SER A 55 7.34 -2.40 7.59
C SER A 55 7.76 -3.66 6.81
N GLY A 56 8.53 -3.50 5.73
CA GLY A 56 8.97 -4.62 4.90
C GLY A 56 7.91 -5.27 4.00
N ALA A 57 6.65 -4.83 4.07
CA ALA A 57 5.58 -5.39 3.25
C ALA A 57 5.83 -5.18 1.74
N ASN A 58 5.28 -6.10 0.94
CA ASN A 58 5.42 -6.11 -0.51
C ASN A 58 4.06 -5.90 -1.20
N PHE A 59 3.86 -4.75 -1.82
CA PHE A 59 2.68 -4.41 -2.63
C PHE A 59 3.00 -4.36 -4.13
N SER A 60 4.07 -5.04 -4.56
CA SER A 60 4.47 -4.96 -5.96
C SER A 60 3.35 -5.48 -6.88
N GLY A 61 2.98 -4.67 -7.86
CA GLY A 61 1.90 -4.97 -8.80
C GLY A 61 0.49 -5.02 -8.21
N SER A 62 0.29 -4.68 -6.93
CA SER A 62 -1.05 -4.67 -6.33
C SER A 62 -1.89 -3.49 -6.83
N ASP A 63 -3.19 -3.69 -6.91
CA ASP A 63 -4.14 -2.64 -7.22
C ASP A 63 -4.73 -2.03 -5.94
N LEU A 64 -4.27 -0.83 -5.58
CA LEU A 64 -4.71 -0.02 -4.43
C LEU A 64 -5.53 1.19 -4.90
N SER A 65 -6.07 1.13 -6.12
CA SER A 65 -6.81 2.24 -6.71
C SER A 65 -8.14 2.47 -5.99
N ILE A 66 -8.63 3.70 -6.11
CA ILE A 66 -9.84 4.13 -5.41
C ILE A 66 -10.87 4.59 -6.44
N ALA A 67 -12.11 4.18 -6.25
CA ALA A 67 -13.21 4.86 -6.90
C ALA A 67 -13.35 6.27 -6.29
N LYS A 68 -13.51 7.32 -7.11
CA LYS A 68 -13.57 8.74 -6.67
C LYS A 68 -14.60 9.05 -5.57
N LYS A 69 -15.52 8.11 -5.27
CA LYS A 69 -16.60 8.24 -4.28
C LYS A 69 -16.36 7.45 -2.99
N GLU A 70 -15.32 6.62 -2.93
CA GLU A 70 -15.04 5.77 -1.78
C GLU A 70 -14.02 6.42 -0.85
N LYS A 71 -14.27 6.31 0.46
CA LYS A 71 -13.33 6.75 1.49
C LYS A 71 -12.72 5.51 2.13
N PHE A 72 -11.43 5.34 1.95
CA PHE A 72 -10.63 4.39 2.70
C PHE A 72 -9.28 5.03 3.03
N ASN A 73 -8.65 4.52 4.07
CA ASN A 73 -7.46 5.11 4.65
C ASN A 73 -6.28 4.15 4.42
N LEU A 74 -5.30 4.63 3.68
CA LEU A 74 -3.98 4.01 3.63
C LEU A 74 -3.18 4.43 4.86
N PRO A 75 -2.20 3.63 5.31
CA PRO A 75 -1.42 3.97 6.48
C PRO A 75 -0.56 5.20 6.18
N SER A 76 -0.36 6.02 7.21
CA SER A 76 0.43 7.26 7.12
C SER A 76 1.92 7.00 6.90
N ASN A 77 2.40 5.77 7.08
CA ASN A 77 3.79 5.39 6.89
C ASN A 77 3.93 4.20 5.94
N LEU A 78 4.49 4.46 4.76
CA LEU A 78 4.89 3.49 3.74
C LEU A 78 6.40 3.60 3.45
N SER A 79 7.19 4.07 4.42
CA SER A 79 8.63 4.18 4.26
C SER A 79 9.26 2.83 3.99
N ARG A 80 10.19 2.79 3.02
CA ARG A 80 10.93 1.58 2.60
C ARG A 80 10.07 0.40 2.11
N VAL A 81 8.76 0.59 1.91
CA VAL A 81 7.86 -0.43 1.36
C VAL A 81 8.16 -0.67 -0.12
N ASN A 82 7.98 -1.91 -0.59
CA ASN A 82 8.03 -2.23 -2.02
C ASN A 82 6.68 -1.96 -2.69
N LEU A 83 6.61 -0.89 -3.47
CA LEU A 83 5.42 -0.42 -4.20
C LEU A 83 5.63 -0.50 -5.73
N LYS A 84 6.60 -1.30 -6.20
CA LYS A 84 6.93 -1.40 -7.63
C LYS A 84 5.69 -1.80 -8.44
N ASN A 85 5.39 -1.06 -9.51
CA ASN A 85 4.21 -1.27 -10.36
C ASN A 85 2.85 -1.20 -9.62
N ALA A 86 2.79 -0.71 -8.38
CA ALA A 86 1.52 -0.60 -7.66
C ALA A 86 0.62 0.48 -8.29
N ASN A 87 -0.69 0.29 -8.20
CA ASN A 87 -1.68 1.24 -8.72
C ASN A 87 -2.37 1.99 -7.57
N PHE A 88 -2.15 3.29 -7.47
CA PHE A 88 -2.77 4.22 -6.52
C PHE A 88 -3.66 5.25 -7.23
N THR A 89 -4.22 4.91 -8.39
CA THR A 89 -5.05 5.84 -9.17
C THR A 89 -6.19 6.41 -8.30
N ASN A 90 -6.32 7.74 -8.31
CA ASN A 90 -7.24 8.56 -7.51
C ASN A 90 -7.06 8.50 -5.99
N ALA A 91 -6.03 7.82 -5.44
CA ALA A 91 -5.88 7.62 -4.00
C ALA A 91 -5.69 8.90 -3.19
N ASN A 92 -6.27 8.95 -1.99
CA ASN A 92 -5.92 9.97 -1.01
C ASN A 92 -4.67 9.51 -0.23
N LEU A 93 -3.54 10.11 -0.55
CA LEU A 93 -2.23 9.85 0.03
C LEU A 93 -1.66 11.10 0.71
N SER A 94 -2.54 12.02 1.11
CA SER A 94 -2.16 13.27 1.77
C SER A 94 -1.38 12.98 3.06
N GLY A 95 -0.19 13.57 3.19
CA GLY A 95 0.68 13.42 4.35
C GLY A 95 1.35 12.05 4.52
N VAL A 96 1.20 11.13 3.57
CA VAL A 96 1.81 9.79 3.67
C VAL A 96 3.33 9.90 3.55
N ASN A 97 4.04 9.17 4.41
CA ASN A 97 5.49 9.04 4.36
C ASN A 97 5.91 7.88 3.45
N PHE A 98 6.44 8.19 2.28
CA PHE A 98 7.06 7.25 1.32
C PHE A 98 8.60 7.26 1.38
N GLU A 99 9.21 7.75 2.46
CA GLU A 99 10.66 7.89 2.55
C GLU A 99 11.38 6.56 2.23
N GLY A 100 12.28 6.60 1.25
CA GLY A 100 13.06 5.44 0.81
C GLY A 100 12.24 4.31 0.17
N ALA A 101 10.94 4.49 -0.10
CA ALA A 101 10.09 3.48 -0.71
C ALA A 101 10.55 3.13 -2.14
N TYR A 102 10.36 1.87 -2.54
CA TYR A 102 10.66 1.43 -3.90
C TYR A 102 9.42 1.56 -4.78
N MET A 103 9.34 2.63 -5.55
CA MET A 103 8.14 3.07 -6.26
C MET A 103 8.32 3.09 -7.79
N LYS A 104 9.16 2.19 -8.31
CA LYS A 104 9.42 2.10 -9.75
C LYS A 104 8.13 1.76 -10.51
N ASN A 105 7.81 2.53 -11.55
CA ASN A 105 6.59 2.38 -12.38
C ASN A 105 5.26 2.43 -11.60
N VAL A 106 5.22 3.06 -10.43
CA VAL A 106 3.96 3.23 -9.68
C VAL A 106 3.00 4.14 -10.46
N ASN A 107 1.71 3.85 -10.42
CA ASN A 107 0.68 4.72 -11.01
C ASN A 107 -0.02 5.54 -9.92
N LEU A 108 0.25 6.85 -9.88
CA LEU A 108 -0.32 7.83 -8.94
C LEU A 108 -1.30 8.78 -9.65
N ASN A 109 -1.80 8.41 -10.84
CA ASN A 109 -2.69 9.27 -11.62
C ASN A 109 -3.90 9.75 -10.81
N GLY A 110 -4.16 11.04 -10.78
CA GLY A 110 -5.31 11.64 -10.06
C GLY A 110 -5.24 11.55 -8.53
N SER A 111 -4.14 11.08 -7.94
CA SER A 111 -4.01 10.94 -6.48
C SER A 111 -3.83 12.29 -5.78
N ASN A 112 -4.26 12.39 -4.52
CA ASN A 112 -3.92 13.52 -3.66
C ASN A 112 -2.66 13.20 -2.86
N LEU A 113 -1.54 13.86 -3.19
CA LEU A 113 -0.24 13.72 -2.54
C LEU A 113 0.07 14.91 -1.62
N THR A 114 -0.92 15.74 -1.24
CA THR A 114 -0.66 16.97 -0.48
C THR A 114 0.15 16.68 0.79
N GLY A 115 1.35 17.27 0.93
CA GLY A 115 2.20 17.06 2.09
C GLY A 115 2.89 15.68 2.18
N ALA A 116 2.79 14.82 1.17
CA ALA A 116 3.43 13.50 1.18
C ALA A 116 4.96 13.63 1.13
N ASN A 117 5.68 12.74 1.83
CA ASN A 117 7.14 12.73 1.88
C ASN A 117 7.71 11.63 0.98
N PHE A 118 8.45 12.02 -0.05
CA PHE A 118 9.11 11.15 -1.01
C PHE A 118 10.64 11.18 -0.90
N ASN A 119 11.21 11.72 0.18
CA ASN A 119 12.67 11.75 0.37
C ASN A 119 13.29 10.37 0.13
N ASN A 120 14.36 10.29 -0.66
CA ASN A 120 15.04 9.04 -1.02
C ASN A 120 14.20 7.98 -1.78
N ALA A 121 12.93 8.24 -2.09
CA ALA A 121 12.06 7.29 -2.79
C ALA A 121 12.55 7.03 -4.22
N LYS A 122 12.39 5.79 -4.71
CA LYS A 122 12.83 5.38 -6.05
C LYS A 122 11.68 5.46 -7.05
N LEU A 123 11.51 6.62 -7.67
CA LEU A 123 10.35 6.98 -8.51
C LEU A 123 10.54 6.77 -10.02
N LYS A 124 11.54 5.98 -10.45
CA LYS A 124 11.79 5.78 -11.89
C LYS A 124 10.54 5.24 -12.59
N GLY A 125 10.02 5.98 -13.57
CA GLY A 125 8.84 5.61 -14.34
C GLY A 125 7.49 5.79 -13.62
N ALA A 126 7.47 6.45 -12.47
CA ALA A 126 6.23 6.77 -11.76
C ALA A 126 5.34 7.72 -12.59
N ASN A 127 4.04 7.44 -12.65
CA ASN A 127 3.05 8.30 -13.31
C ASN A 127 2.37 9.20 -12.26
N PHE A 128 2.48 10.52 -12.42
CA PHE A 128 1.87 11.53 -11.55
C PHE A 128 0.78 12.36 -12.25
N ASP A 129 0.32 11.95 -13.43
CA ASP A 129 -0.63 12.72 -14.23
C ASP A 129 -1.88 13.06 -13.42
N GLY A 130 -2.25 14.34 -13.34
CA GLY A 130 -3.41 14.80 -12.58
C GLY A 130 -3.31 14.63 -11.05
N ALA A 131 -2.15 14.24 -10.51
CA ALA A 131 -1.94 14.19 -9.07
C ALA A 131 -1.83 15.60 -8.46
N ILE A 132 -2.36 15.77 -7.24
CA ILE A 132 -2.20 17.00 -6.45
C ILE A 132 -0.91 16.87 -5.65
N ILE A 133 0.10 17.70 -5.92
CA ILE A 133 1.45 17.59 -5.33
C ILE A 133 1.82 18.75 -4.39
N ASP A 134 0.82 19.50 -3.91
CA ASP A 134 1.03 20.65 -3.05
C ASP A 134 1.78 20.27 -1.76
N ARG A 135 2.87 21.00 -1.45
CA ARG A 135 3.70 20.75 -0.25
C ARG A 135 4.28 19.34 -0.17
N THR A 136 4.35 18.60 -1.28
CA THR A 136 5.11 17.35 -1.32
C THR A 136 6.58 17.61 -0.98
N ILE A 137 7.17 16.72 -0.19
CA ILE A 137 8.57 16.80 0.22
C ILE A 137 9.35 15.83 -0.65
N LEU A 138 10.26 16.34 -1.48
CA LEU A 138 11.14 15.53 -2.32
C LEU A 138 12.54 16.15 -2.31
N SER A 139 13.42 15.55 -1.51
CA SER A 139 14.85 15.89 -1.43
C SER A 139 15.64 14.67 -1.92
N ASN A 140 16.60 14.91 -2.80
CA ASN A 140 17.48 13.90 -3.40
C ASN A 140 18.66 13.54 -2.49
#